data_AF-A0A8B7IXE3-F1
#
_entry.id   AF-A0A8B7IXE3-F1
#
_cell.length_a   1.000
_cell.length_b   1.000
_cell.length_c   1.000
_cell.angle_alpha   90.00
_cell.angle_beta   90.00
_cell.angle_gamma   90.00
#
_symmetry.space_group_name_H-M   'P 1'
#
loop_
_entity.id
_entity.type
_entity.pdbx_description
1 polymer ?
#
loop_
_entity_poly.entity_id
_entity_poly.type
_entity_poly.pdbx_seq_one_letter_code
_entity_poly.pdbx_strand_id
1 'polypeptide(L)'
;MEKDPIPGGCNLEFDLEVDPNIYLDYTLVDVHIKFAPANLGYARGANPPSCDSGTGQNSRWRLRYDVYQYFLPENDLSEMVLMNHIRKMSEVHSIKANGIKMLTLTTDDKTNIYFSSLPGQGVIYNVIVWDPLWNTSAAYIPVHTYACSFADLVDSCSSVSKLSTKVFFTALAILGLFTCFFGHRFWKTDLFFMGFIFTGFFFFVFITRVTGLGYDVRLILTAVAGIIGGLLLVAIWWRFGSVLLCMLIIGLVLGFLFSSVVFFTPLGDYKVFRDDVVFWVTFSCVALMIPVLFFGCPRILNILACGIVGSYSLVLAIACYVYTSFAYIILDLLRRILNDYFSRAYTNVPFQTNDFIILAVWAMLALSGITVQLRRERSEVPFPPHPYLLWKRERERRSTNVLDPSHHIPPLRERIHNKLLQIKEVFQKEQPAGERTPLLL
;
A
#
# COMPACT_ATOMS: atom_id res chain seq x y z
N MET A 1 6.46 38.91 26.56
CA MET A 1 5.32 39.48 25.82
C MET A 1 5.71 40.61 24.88
N GLU A 2 6.43 41.66 25.31
CA GLU A 2 6.69 42.82 24.44
C GLU A 2 7.65 42.55 23.24
N LYS A 3 8.43 41.47 23.32
CA LYS A 3 9.38 41.02 22.28
C LYS A 3 9.02 39.66 21.67
N ASP A 4 7.87 39.11 22.04
CA ASP A 4 7.45 37.83 21.47
C ASP A 4 6.92 38.09 20.06
N PRO A 5 7.28 37.25 19.06
CA PRO A 5 6.75 37.40 17.72
C PRO A 5 5.21 37.29 17.74
N ILE A 6 4.55 37.96 16.80
CA ILE A 6 3.09 38.03 16.70
C ILE A 6 2.65 37.14 15.53
N PRO A 7 2.10 35.94 15.81
CA PRO A 7 1.55 35.05 14.77
C PRO A 7 0.52 35.77 13.92
N GLY A 8 0.65 35.69 12.59
CA GLY A 8 -0.29 36.31 11.66
C GLY A 8 -0.27 37.84 11.61
N GLY A 9 0.67 38.52 12.28
CA GLY A 9 0.75 39.99 12.32
C GLY A 9 1.14 40.64 10.98
N CYS A 10 1.42 39.84 9.95
CA CYS A 10 1.70 40.28 8.58
C CYS A 10 0.77 39.61 7.59
N ASN A 11 -0.53 39.63 7.90
CA ASN A 11 -1.54 39.07 7.03
C ASN A 11 -1.90 40.04 5.89
N LEU A 12 -1.92 39.52 4.66
CA LEU A 12 -2.38 40.21 3.45
C LEU A 12 -3.45 39.41 2.70
N GLU A 13 -3.77 38.20 3.15
CA GLU A 13 -4.56 37.22 2.39
C GLU A 13 -5.89 36.88 3.06
N PHE A 14 -6.00 37.00 4.39
CA PHE A 14 -7.21 36.66 5.15
C PHE A 14 -7.90 37.90 5.73
N ASP A 15 -9.11 37.72 6.24
CA ASP A 15 -9.99 38.82 6.65
C ASP A 15 -9.54 39.56 7.93
N LEU A 16 -8.75 38.91 8.79
CA LEU A 16 -8.30 39.48 10.07
C LEU A 16 -6.97 40.23 9.90
N GLU A 17 -6.85 41.46 10.41
CA GLU A 17 -5.58 42.23 10.34
C GLU A 17 -4.40 41.47 10.98
N VAL A 18 -4.66 40.80 12.10
CA VAL A 18 -3.72 39.88 12.75
C VAL A 18 -4.40 38.51 12.80
N ASP A 19 -3.93 37.57 11.97
CA ASP A 19 -4.57 36.27 11.81
C ASP A 19 -3.71 35.10 12.32
N PRO A 20 -3.83 34.72 13.60
CA PRO A 20 -3.08 33.59 14.15
C PRO A 20 -3.68 32.23 13.79
N ASN A 21 -4.72 32.16 12.97
CA ASN A 21 -5.36 30.90 12.61
C ASN A 21 -4.54 30.14 11.56
N ILE A 22 -4.62 28.82 11.65
CA ILE A 22 -4.13 27.92 10.60
C ILE A 22 -5.36 27.45 9.83
N TYR A 23 -5.39 27.75 8.54
CA TYR A 23 -6.40 27.26 7.62
C TYR A 23 -6.01 25.87 7.14
N LEU A 24 -6.98 24.96 7.16
CA LEU A 24 -6.78 23.58 6.78
C LEU A 24 -7.81 23.19 5.73
N ASP A 25 -7.32 22.72 4.59
CA ASP A 25 -8.10 22.05 3.56
C ASP A 25 -7.64 20.60 3.48
N TYR A 26 -8.55 19.67 3.19
CA TYR A 26 -8.17 18.27 3.01
C TYR A 26 -8.87 17.66 1.80
N THR A 27 -8.18 16.72 1.18
CA THR A 27 -8.69 15.83 0.16
C THR A 27 -8.49 14.38 0.58
N LEU A 28 -8.95 13.43 -0.24
CA LEU A 28 -8.66 12.00 -0.03
C LEU A 28 -7.16 11.65 -0.16
N VAL A 29 -6.36 12.54 -0.73
CA VAL A 29 -4.95 12.31 -1.04
C VAL A 29 -4.03 13.06 -0.09
N ASP A 30 -4.29 14.34 0.13
CA ASP A 30 -3.45 15.24 0.90
C ASP A 30 -4.24 16.16 1.84
N VAL A 31 -3.56 16.66 2.87
CA VAL A 31 -4.01 17.72 3.77
C VAL A 31 -3.12 18.93 3.54
N HIS A 32 -3.73 20.06 3.27
CA HIS A 32 -3.07 21.32 3.00
C HIS A 32 -3.31 22.27 4.17
N ILE A 33 -2.23 22.75 4.78
CA ILE A 33 -2.30 23.81 5.80
C ILE A 33 -1.69 25.09 5.27
N LYS A 34 -2.32 26.21 5.61
CA LYS A 34 -1.90 27.56 5.23
C LYS A 34 -2.08 28.51 6.41
N PHE A 35 -1.12 29.40 6.60
CA PHE A 35 -1.20 30.39 7.67
C PHE A 35 -0.55 31.71 7.27
N ALA A 36 -0.98 32.81 7.89
CA ALA A 36 -0.44 34.13 7.64
C ALA A 36 0.97 34.28 8.26
N PRO A 37 1.90 34.98 7.59
CA PRO A 37 3.21 35.28 8.17
C PRO A 37 3.11 36.08 9.48
N ALA A 38 4.04 35.81 10.40
CA ALA A 38 4.16 36.54 11.66
C ALA A 38 4.88 37.88 11.48
N ASN A 39 4.65 38.79 12.43
CA ASN A 39 5.41 40.02 12.56
C ASN A 39 6.31 39.99 13.81
N LEU A 40 7.27 40.91 13.88
CA LEU A 40 8.07 41.12 15.08
C LEU A 40 7.21 41.62 16.24
N GLY A 41 7.57 41.25 17.46
CA GLY A 41 6.94 41.77 18.67
C GLY A 41 7.14 43.27 18.83
N TYR A 42 6.11 43.97 19.29
CA TYR A 42 6.14 45.40 19.60
C TYR A 42 5.32 45.70 20.86
N ALA A 43 5.58 46.87 21.46
CA ALA A 43 4.90 47.31 22.67
C ALA A 43 3.40 47.53 22.44
N ARG A 44 2.58 47.21 23.44
CA ARG A 44 1.12 47.38 23.35
C ARG A 44 0.79 48.86 23.13
N GLY A 45 0.08 49.17 22.05
CA GLY A 45 -0.27 50.55 21.68
C GLY A 45 0.78 51.28 20.84
N ALA A 46 1.93 50.66 20.56
CA ALA A 46 2.86 51.15 19.54
C ALA A 46 2.39 50.72 18.13
N ASN A 47 2.85 51.44 17.11
CA ASN A 47 2.58 51.07 15.72
C ASN A 47 3.32 49.77 15.36
N PRO A 48 2.69 48.85 14.62
CA PRO A 48 3.33 47.62 14.19
C PRO A 48 4.52 47.91 13.27
N PRO A 49 5.61 47.14 13.36
CA PRO A 49 6.71 47.24 12.41
C PRO A 49 6.23 46.85 11.01
N SER A 50 6.79 47.48 9.98
CA SER A 50 6.42 47.19 8.60
C SER A 50 6.87 45.79 8.19
N CYS A 51 5.94 45.01 7.67
CA CYS A 51 6.14 43.60 7.32
C CYS A 51 7.23 43.37 6.28
N ASP A 52 7.29 44.19 5.23
CA ASP A 52 8.23 44.02 4.11
C ASP A 52 9.21 45.19 4.00
N SER A 53 9.69 45.68 5.14
CA SER A 53 10.69 46.77 5.22
C SER A 53 12.14 46.28 5.08
N GLY A 54 12.41 45.51 4.01
CA GLY A 54 13.72 44.95 3.67
C GLY A 54 14.02 43.59 4.35
N THR A 55 15.18 43.01 4.03
CA THR A 55 15.61 41.66 4.48
C THR A 55 16.59 41.68 5.66
N GLY A 56 16.78 42.85 6.29
CA GLY A 56 17.73 43.04 7.40
C GLY A 56 17.26 42.46 8.74
N GLN A 57 18.11 42.57 9.76
CA GLN A 57 17.84 42.04 11.10
C GLN A 57 16.62 42.65 11.80
N ASN A 58 16.16 43.84 11.40
CA ASN A 58 14.98 44.49 11.99
C ASN A 58 13.68 44.14 11.27
N SER A 59 13.72 43.14 10.40
CA SER A 59 12.57 42.74 9.60
C SER A 59 12.07 41.35 9.97
N ARG A 60 10.81 41.05 9.63
CA ARG A 60 10.19 39.74 9.85
C ARG A 60 10.94 38.60 9.17
N TRP A 61 11.78 38.91 8.16
CA TRP A 61 12.60 37.94 7.43
C TRP A 61 13.63 37.20 8.30
N ARG A 62 13.83 37.59 9.57
CA ARG A 62 14.64 36.80 10.51
C ARG A 62 13.87 35.64 11.18
N LEU A 63 12.53 35.70 11.18
CA LEU A 63 11.69 34.74 11.89
C LEU A 63 11.74 33.37 11.22
N ARG A 64 11.67 32.33 12.04
CA ARG A 64 11.59 30.93 11.57
C ARG A 64 10.29 30.31 12.04
N TYR A 65 9.69 29.45 11.22
CA TYR A 65 8.45 28.77 11.54
C TYR A 65 8.70 27.28 11.67
N ASP A 66 8.54 26.75 12.87
CA ASP A 66 8.61 25.33 13.13
C ASP A 66 7.21 24.73 13.07
N VAL A 67 6.99 23.81 12.14
CA VAL A 67 5.70 23.14 11.95
C VAL A 67 5.71 21.84 12.73
N TYR A 68 4.71 21.66 13.58
CA TYR A 68 4.50 20.49 14.42
C TYR A 68 3.25 19.73 14.01
N GLN A 69 3.35 18.41 14.09
CA GLN A 69 2.25 17.48 13.88
C GLN A 69 2.07 16.64 15.15
N TYR A 70 0.81 16.39 15.51
CA TYR A 70 0.46 15.53 16.64
C TYR A 70 -0.68 14.60 16.27
N PHE A 71 -0.46 13.30 16.41
CA PHE A 71 -1.47 12.28 16.12
C PHE A 71 -2.34 12.01 17.36
N LEU A 72 -3.66 11.98 17.16
CA LEU A 72 -4.64 11.55 18.15
C LEU A 72 -4.65 10.02 18.30
N PRO A 73 -5.15 9.47 19.41
CA PRO A 73 -5.32 8.03 19.56
C PRO A 73 -6.19 7.44 18.44
N GLU A 74 -5.76 6.30 17.90
CA GLU A 74 -6.51 5.56 16.88
C GLU A 74 -7.87 5.10 17.42
N ASN A 75 -8.90 5.10 16.55
CA ASN A 75 -10.24 4.61 16.85
C ASN A 75 -11.01 5.37 17.96
N ASP A 76 -10.53 6.54 18.39
CA ASP A 76 -11.24 7.43 19.30
C ASP A 76 -11.60 8.75 18.58
N LEU A 77 -12.89 8.91 18.29
CA LEU A 77 -13.44 10.08 17.61
C LEU A 77 -14.17 11.01 18.59
N SER A 78 -13.98 10.85 19.91
CA SER A 78 -14.71 11.62 20.90
C SER A 78 -14.20 13.06 21.02
N GLU A 79 -15.14 13.99 21.17
CA GLU A 79 -14.83 15.42 21.35
C GLU A 79 -14.00 15.68 22.63
N MET A 80 -14.28 14.92 23.70
CA MET A 80 -13.56 15.07 24.96
C MET A 80 -12.08 14.76 24.80
N VAL A 81 -11.74 13.68 24.10
CA VAL A 81 -10.34 13.31 23.83
C VAL A 81 -9.69 14.36 22.93
N LEU A 82 -10.37 14.77 21.85
CA LEU A 82 -9.90 15.84 20.99
C LEU A 82 -9.54 17.12 21.78
N MET A 83 -10.44 17.62 22.61
CA MET A 83 -10.23 18.83 23.40
C MET A 83 -9.03 18.70 24.37
N ASN A 84 -8.88 17.52 24.99
CA ASN A 84 -7.78 17.26 25.91
C ASN A 84 -6.42 17.27 25.19
N HIS A 85 -6.38 16.81 23.94
CA HIS A 85 -5.18 16.81 23.11
C HIS A 85 -4.92 18.16 22.41
N ILE A 86 -5.96 18.93 22.07
CA ILE A 86 -5.81 20.32 21.60
C ILE A 86 -5.12 21.17 22.68
N ARG A 87 -5.48 20.98 23.95
CA ARG A 87 -4.81 21.66 25.07
C ARG A 87 -3.32 21.32 25.17
N LYS A 88 -2.90 20.11 24.75
CA LYS A 88 -1.47 19.75 24.67
C LYS A 88 -0.76 20.44 23.51
N MET A 89 -1.51 20.92 22.53
CA MET A 89 -1.01 21.60 21.32
C MET A 89 -1.29 23.10 21.33
N SER A 90 -1.64 23.73 22.45
CA SER A 90 -1.94 25.17 22.52
C SER A 90 -0.77 26.04 22.98
N GLU A 91 0.11 25.51 23.84
CA GLU A 91 1.23 26.26 24.42
C GLU A 91 2.57 25.82 23.83
N VAL A 92 3.49 26.77 23.58
CA VAL A 92 4.81 26.50 22.98
C VAL A 92 5.56 25.35 23.66
N HIS A 93 5.60 25.33 24.99
CA HIS A 93 6.32 24.30 25.74
C HIS A 93 5.65 22.93 25.59
N SER A 94 4.32 22.90 25.63
CA SER A 94 3.53 21.69 25.49
C SER A 94 3.61 21.12 24.07
N ILE A 95 3.60 21.98 23.04
CA ILE A 95 3.77 21.59 21.64
C ILE A 95 5.15 20.95 21.44
N LYS A 96 6.22 21.57 21.95
CA LYS A 96 7.58 21.00 21.85
C LYS A 96 7.75 19.68 22.59
N ALA A 97 7.00 19.47 23.67
CA ALA A 97 7.07 18.25 24.47
C ALA A 97 6.28 17.09 23.87
N ASN A 98 5.14 17.37 23.22
CA ASN A 98 4.21 16.35 22.74
C ASN A 98 4.22 16.17 21.22
N GLY A 99 4.43 17.25 20.46
CA GLY A 99 4.37 17.27 19.00
C GLY A 99 5.68 16.84 18.35
N ILE A 100 5.57 16.31 17.13
CA ILE A 100 6.71 15.96 16.28
C ILE A 100 6.99 17.15 15.38
N LYS A 101 8.22 17.67 15.44
CA LYS A 101 8.68 18.73 14.55
C LYS A 101 8.91 18.15 13.15
N MET A 102 8.11 18.62 12.18
CA MET A 102 8.14 18.14 10.81
C MET A 102 9.19 18.87 9.97
N LEU A 103 9.20 20.19 10.08
CA LEU A 103 10.08 21.05 9.31
C LEU A 103 10.25 22.42 9.98
N THR A 104 11.28 23.13 9.52
CA THR A 104 11.47 24.56 9.78
C THR A 104 11.36 25.28 8.45
N LEU A 105 10.40 26.19 8.33
CA LEU A 105 10.31 27.14 7.23
C LEU A 105 11.15 28.36 7.55
N THR A 106 11.90 28.76 6.55
CA THR A 106 12.54 30.07 6.47
C THR A 106 11.66 31.01 5.67
N THR A 107 12.07 32.27 5.55
CA THR A 107 11.24 33.29 4.93
C THR A 107 11.18 33.23 3.41
N ASP A 108 12.10 32.52 2.78
CA ASP A 108 12.04 32.20 1.35
C ASP A 108 11.03 31.07 1.06
N ASP A 109 10.65 30.32 2.09
CA ASP A 109 9.68 29.25 1.96
C ASP A 109 8.25 29.80 2.07
N LYS A 110 7.35 29.23 1.28
CA LYS A 110 5.93 29.58 1.36
C LYS A 110 5.32 29.04 2.65
N THR A 111 4.38 29.77 3.24
CA THR A 111 3.62 29.36 4.45
C THR A 111 2.48 28.39 4.14
N ASN A 112 2.67 27.54 3.11
CA ASN A 112 1.73 26.51 2.72
C ASN A 112 2.42 25.14 2.69
N ILE A 113 1.84 24.16 3.39
CA ILE A 113 2.46 22.85 3.60
C ILE A 113 1.43 21.77 3.28
N TYR A 114 1.91 20.68 2.69
CA TYR A 114 1.10 19.52 2.33
C TYR A 114 1.52 18.31 3.17
N PHE A 115 0.56 17.52 3.63
CA PHE A 115 0.74 16.27 4.37
C PHE A 115 -0.06 15.16 3.69
N SER A 116 0.34 13.91 3.86
CA SER A 116 -0.45 12.76 3.42
C SER A 116 -1.77 12.69 4.19
N SER A 117 -2.88 12.47 3.48
CA SER A 117 -4.20 12.36 4.09
C SER A 117 -4.39 11.00 4.74
N LEU A 118 -4.89 10.97 5.98
CA LEU A 118 -5.07 9.74 6.76
C LEU A 118 -6.56 9.66 7.19
N PRO A 119 -7.46 9.16 6.34
CA PRO A 119 -8.89 9.15 6.64
C PRO A 119 -9.21 8.37 7.91
N GLY A 120 -9.94 8.98 8.83
CA GLY A 120 -10.34 8.40 10.11
C GLY A 120 -9.30 8.56 11.23
N GLN A 121 -8.10 9.07 10.92
CA GLN A 121 -7.06 9.35 11.91
C GLN A 121 -7.03 10.82 12.26
N GLY A 122 -7.20 11.12 13.55
CA GLY A 122 -7.12 12.48 14.03
C GLY A 122 -5.69 13.00 14.02
N VAL A 123 -5.50 14.19 13.46
CA VAL A 123 -4.22 14.90 13.43
C VAL A 123 -4.43 16.35 13.84
N ILE A 124 -3.56 16.86 14.71
CA ILE A 124 -3.50 18.27 15.12
C ILE A 124 -2.21 18.86 14.56
N TYR A 125 -2.34 19.98 13.85
CA TYR A 125 -1.24 20.77 13.34
C TYR A 125 -1.10 22.05 14.15
N ASN A 126 0.14 22.41 14.46
CA ASN A 126 0.45 23.74 14.99
C ASN A 126 1.78 24.25 14.43
N VAL A 127 1.96 25.57 14.43
CA VAL A 127 3.15 26.27 14.00
C VAL A 127 3.67 27.11 15.16
N ILE A 128 4.98 27.01 15.43
CA ILE A 128 5.67 27.88 16.38
C ILE A 128 6.53 28.84 15.58
N VAL A 129 6.31 30.13 15.73
CA VAL A 129 7.23 31.16 15.24
C VAL A 129 8.30 31.41 16.30
N TRP A 130 9.56 31.37 15.88
CA TRP A 130 10.73 31.61 16.72
C TRP A 130 11.55 32.77 16.18
N ASP A 131 11.93 33.66 17.09
CA ASP A 131 12.83 34.77 16.82
C ASP A 131 14.25 34.42 17.26
N PRO A 132 15.21 34.25 16.33
CA PRO A 132 16.58 33.88 16.67
C PRO A 132 17.35 34.98 17.40
N LEU A 133 16.95 36.25 17.28
CA LEU A 133 17.67 37.37 17.89
C LEU A 133 17.36 37.50 19.38
N TRP A 134 16.08 37.40 19.73
CA TRP A 134 15.61 37.55 21.11
C TRP A 134 15.38 36.22 21.82
N ASN A 135 15.51 35.10 21.09
CA ASN A 135 15.21 33.75 21.54
C ASN A 135 13.79 33.61 22.14
N THR A 136 12.84 34.37 21.59
CA THR A 136 11.42 34.35 21.96
C THR A 136 10.64 33.51 20.95
N SER A 137 9.51 32.97 21.36
CA SER A 137 8.65 32.18 20.47
C SER A 137 7.19 32.30 20.85
N ALA A 138 6.33 32.27 19.84
CA ALA A 138 4.88 32.25 19.99
C ALA A 138 4.29 31.13 19.13
N ALA A 139 3.13 30.62 19.53
CA ALA A 139 2.41 29.57 18.80
C ALA A 139 1.21 30.15 18.06
N TYR A 140 0.92 29.58 16.90
CA TYR A 140 -0.34 29.78 16.20
C TYR A 140 -1.47 29.01 16.90
N ILE A 141 -2.70 29.27 16.48
CA ILE A 141 -3.87 28.53 16.96
C ILE A 141 -3.85 27.13 16.32
N PRO A 142 -3.89 26.04 17.10
CA PRO A 142 -3.87 24.69 16.55
C PRO A 142 -5.13 24.39 15.74
N VAL A 143 -4.96 23.67 14.64
CA VAL A 143 -6.05 23.17 13.80
C VAL A 143 -6.02 21.64 13.78
N HIS A 144 -7.18 21.01 13.64
CA HIS A 144 -7.29 19.56 13.62
C HIS A 144 -8.10 19.06 12.43
N THR A 145 -7.88 17.80 12.04
CA THR A 145 -8.69 17.11 11.04
C THR A 145 -8.64 15.60 11.26
N TYR A 146 -9.69 14.91 10.82
CA TYR A 146 -9.71 13.45 10.66
C TYR A 146 -9.64 13.03 9.17
N ALA A 147 -9.50 14.01 8.26
CA ALA A 147 -9.52 13.83 6.81
C ALA A 147 -10.73 13.05 6.27
N CYS A 148 -11.87 13.17 6.96
CA CYS A 148 -13.14 12.54 6.63
C CYS A 148 -14.29 13.35 7.20
N SER A 149 -15.49 13.09 6.68
CA SER A 149 -16.73 13.71 7.14
C SER A 149 -17.42 12.84 8.19
N PHE A 150 -17.97 13.48 9.23
CA PHE A 150 -18.83 12.84 10.22
C PHE A 150 -20.30 12.80 9.79
N ALA A 151 -20.69 13.64 8.83
CA ALA A 151 -22.08 13.83 8.42
C ALA A 151 -22.49 12.91 7.27
N ASP A 152 -21.53 12.49 6.44
CA ASP A 152 -21.82 11.69 5.26
C ASP A 152 -22.20 10.24 5.63
N LEU A 153 -23.29 9.73 5.04
CA LEU A 153 -23.69 8.32 5.20
C LEU A 153 -22.78 7.34 4.44
N VAL A 154 -22.05 7.83 3.44
CA VAL A 154 -21.15 7.05 2.58
C VAL A 154 -19.74 7.62 2.76
N ASP A 155 -18.77 6.78 3.12
CA ASP A 155 -17.39 7.19 3.43
C ASP A 155 -17.26 8.09 4.69
N SER A 156 -18.05 7.78 5.72
CA SER A 156 -17.94 8.39 7.05
C SER A 156 -16.61 8.06 7.75
N CYS A 157 -16.21 8.90 8.71
CA CYS A 157 -15.06 8.62 9.59
C CYS A 157 -15.15 7.29 10.36
N SER A 158 -16.36 6.74 10.52
CA SER A 158 -16.58 5.45 11.19
C SER A 158 -16.36 4.23 10.29
N SER A 159 -16.31 4.41 8.97
CA SER A 159 -16.10 3.31 8.01
C SER A 159 -14.66 3.30 7.49
N VAL A 160 -13.83 2.45 8.08
CA VAL A 160 -12.38 2.31 7.73
C VAL A 160 -12.14 1.99 6.25
N SER A 161 -12.98 1.16 5.63
CA SER A 161 -12.84 0.81 4.20
C SER A 161 -14.15 0.31 3.58
N LYS A 162 -14.25 0.43 2.25
CA LYS A 162 -15.40 -0.03 1.46
C LYS A 162 -15.51 -1.56 1.50
N LEU A 163 -16.76 -2.05 1.39
CA LEU A 163 -17.03 -3.49 1.40
C LEU A 163 -16.30 -4.22 0.27
N SER A 164 -16.21 -3.61 -0.92
CA SER A 164 -15.49 -4.14 -2.08
C SER A 164 -14.00 -4.35 -1.78
N THR A 165 -13.36 -3.37 -1.13
CA THR A 165 -11.96 -3.43 -0.67
C THR A 165 -11.75 -4.55 0.34
N LYS A 166 -12.65 -4.66 1.33
CA LYS A 166 -12.62 -5.74 2.34
C LYS A 166 -12.66 -7.12 1.69
N VAL A 167 -13.61 -7.35 0.78
CA VAL A 167 -13.75 -8.65 0.09
C VAL A 167 -12.52 -8.95 -0.78
N PHE A 168 -12.00 -7.96 -1.49
CA PHE A 168 -10.82 -8.14 -2.34
C PHE A 168 -9.56 -8.51 -1.54
N PHE A 169 -9.22 -7.73 -0.50
CA PHE A 169 -8.02 -7.99 0.27
C PHE A 169 -8.14 -9.22 1.17
N THR A 170 -9.34 -9.57 1.67
CA THR A 170 -9.51 -10.83 2.41
C THR A 170 -9.31 -12.05 1.53
N ALA A 171 -9.82 -12.06 0.28
CA ALA A 171 -9.54 -13.13 -0.66
C ALA A 171 -8.04 -13.23 -0.99
N LEU A 172 -7.38 -12.08 -1.18
CA LEU A 172 -5.93 -12.01 -1.42
C LEU A 172 -5.12 -12.48 -0.20
N ALA A 173 -5.59 -12.22 1.01
CA ALA A 173 -4.95 -12.67 2.24
C ALA A 173 -5.06 -14.18 2.45
N ILE A 174 -6.19 -14.80 2.11
CA ILE A 174 -6.31 -16.27 2.16
C ILE A 174 -5.31 -16.91 1.21
N LEU A 175 -5.23 -16.41 -0.03
CA LEU A 175 -4.26 -16.89 -1.01
C LEU A 175 -2.81 -16.61 -0.57
N GLY A 176 -2.55 -15.42 -0.02
CA GLY A 176 -1.23 -15.02 0.46
C GLY A 176 -0.75 -15.80 1.69
N LEU A 177 -1.66 -16.15 2.60
CA LEU A 177 -1.35 -17.02 3.74
C LEU A 177 -0.98 -18.43 3.26
N PHE A 178 -1.70 -18.95 2.26
CA PHE A 178 -1.35 -20.22 1.63
C PHE A 178 0.04 -20.15 0.96
N THR A 179 0.34 -19.12 0.19
CA THR A 179 1.66 -18.95 -0.44
C THR A 179 2.77 -18.70 0.59
N CYS A 180 2.47 -18.04 1.72
CA CYS A 180 3.42 -17.80 2.81
C CYS A 180 3.95 -19.10 3.45
N PHE A 181 3.16 -20.16 3.54
CA PHE A 181 3.60 -21.44 4.13
C PHE A 181 3.91 -22.54 3.11
N PHE A 182 3.29 -22.49 1.93
CA PHE A 182 3.35 -23.58 0.95
C PHE A 182 3.71 -23.12 -0.47
N GLY A 183 4.04 -21.84 -0.68
CA GLY A 183 4.27 -21.25 -2.00
C GLY A 183 5.35 -21.96 -2.81
N HIS A 184 6.53 -22.19 -2.23
CA HIS A 184 7.62 -22.86 -2.94
C HIS A 184 7.25 -24.29 -3.39
N ARG A 185 6.57 -25.05 -2.53
CA ARG A 185 6.09 -26.41 -2.85
C ARG A 185 5.06 -26.40 -3.96
N PHE A 186 4.08 -25.51 -3.87
CA PHE A 186 3.06 -25.33 -4.90
C PHE A 186 3.46 -24.21 -5.86
N TRP A 187 4.56 -24.44 -6.57
CA TRP A 187 5.15 -23.46 -7.48
C TRP A 187 4.16 -22.80 -8.47
N LYS A 188 3.17 -23.54 -8.97
CA LYS A 188 2.15 -22.99 -9.88
C LYS A 188 1.25 -21.95 -9.21
N THR A 189 0.86 -22.18 -7.95
CA THR A 189 0.00 -21.23 -7.22
C THR A 189 0.77 -19.99 -6.81
N ASP A 190 2.05 -20.16 -6.48
CA ASP A 190 2.96 -19.07 -6.18
C ASP A 190 3.18 -18.15 -7.40
N LEU A 191 3.49 -18.73 -8.57
CA LEU A 191 3.55 -17.99 -9.83
C LEU A 191 2.25 -17.26 -10.15
N PHE A 192 1.10 -17.91 -9.95
CA PHE A 192 -0.19 -17.27 -10.15
C PHE A 192 -0.38 -16.05 -9.23
N PHE A 193 -0.06 -16.20 -7.94
CA PHE A 193 -0.20 -15.13 -6.94
C PHE A 193 0.74 -13.94 -7.21
N MET A 194 2.02 -14.22 -7.48
CA MET A 194 3.01 -13.17 -7.78
C MET A 194 2.69 -12.45 -9.10
N GLY A 195 2.26 -13.20 -10.13
CA GLY A 195 1.80 -12.62 -11.39
C GLY A 195 0.51 -11.80 -11.22
N PHE A 196 -0.41 -12.23 -10.35
CA PHE A 196 -1.61 -11.49 -10.00
C PHE A 196 -1.27 -10.13 -9.37
N ILE A 197 -0.37 -10.11 -8.39
CA ILE A 197 0.05 -8.86 -7.73
C ILE A 197 0.74 -7.93 -8.73
N PHE A 198 1.70 -8.46 -9.49
CA PHE A 198 2.46 -7.68 -10.47
C PHE A 198 1.54 -7.03 -11.51
N THR A 199 0.76 -7.84 -12.24
CA THR A 199 -0.13 -7.32 -13.29
C THR A 199 -1.27 -6.49 -12.70
N GLY A 200 -1.84 -6.90 -11.57
CA GLY A 200 -2.93 -6.17 -10.90
C GLY A 200 -2.50 -4.77 -10.49
N PHE A 201 -1.29 -4.60 -9.94
CA PHE A 201 -0.77 -3.29 -9.55
C PHE A 201 -0.58 -2.36 -10.77
N PHE A 202 0.09 -2.82 -11.83
CA PHE A 202 0.29 -2.01 -13.03
C PHE A 202 -1.03 -1.63 -13.71
N PHE A 203 -1.97 -2.58 -13.81
CA PHE A 203 -3.30 -2.29 -14.37
C PHE A 203 -4.12 -1.36 -13.49
N PHE A 204 -4.01 -1.45 -12.16
CA PHE A 204 -4.66 -0.51 -11.25
C PHE A 204 -4.21 0.92 -11.51
N VAL A 205 -2.89 1.12 -11.61
CA VAL A 205 -2.28 2.41 -11.93
C VAL A 205 -2.75 2.89 -13.30
N PHE A 206 -2.64 2.03 -14.32
CA PHE A 206 -2.99 2.38 -15.69
C PHE A 206 -4.47 2.78 -15.83
N ILE A 207 -5.39 1.97 -15.32
CA ILE A 207 -6.83 2.24 -15.36
C ILE A 207 -7.14 3.54 -14.60
N THR A 208 -6.52 3.76 -13.44
CA THR A 208 -6.79 4.96 -12.63
C THR A 208 -6.27 6.24 -13.26
N ARG A 209 -5.13 6.19 -13.97
CA ARG A 209 -4.58 7.36 -14.69
C ARG A 209 -5.32 7.66 -16.00
N VAL A 210 -5.78 6.63 -16.71
CA VAL A 210 -6.36 6.79 -18.06
C VAL A 210 -7.89 6.92 -18.04
N THR A 211 -8.56 6.40 -17.00
CA THR A 211 -10.03 6.33 -16.97
C THR A 211 -10.62 6.98 -15.71
N GLY A 212 -11.78 7.61 -15.87
CA GLY A 212 -12.58 8.17 -14.77
C GLY A 212 -13.56 7.19 -14.12
N LEU A 213 -13.35 5.87 -14.23
CA LEU A 213 -14.31 4.85 -13.78
C LEU A 213 -14.58 4.92 -12.26
N GLY A 214 -15.70 4.40 -11.77
CA GLY A 214 -15.93 4.30 -10.31
C GLY A 214 -14.93 3.34 -9.63
N TYR A 215 -14.64 3.56 -8.34
CA TYR A 215 -13.66 2.76 -7.58
C TYR A 215 -13.94 1.25 -7.64
N ASP A 216 -15.18 0.83 -7.45
CA ASP A 216 -15.56 -0.59 -7.45
C ASP A 216 -15.33 -1.24 -8.82
N VAL A 217 -15.62 -0.51 -9.90
CA VAL A 217 -15.40 -0.99 -11.28
C VAL A 217 -13.91 -1.12 -11.55
N ARG A 218 -13.09 -0.15 -11.11
CA ARG A 218 -11.63 -0.23 -11.21
C ARG A 218 -11.12 -1.48 -10.48
N LEU A 219 -11.57 -1.71 -9.25
CA LEU A 219 -11.15 -2.86 -8.45
C LEU A 219 -11.51 -4.19 -9.14
N ILE A 220 -12.69 -4.32 -9.71
CA ILE A 220 -13.10 -5.51 -10.48
C ILE A 220 -12.19 -5.72 -11.69
N LEU A 221 -11.95 -4.67 -12.49
CA LEU A 221 -11.06 -4.74 -13.65
C LEU A 221 -9.63 -5.13 -13.26
N THR A 222 -9.16 -4.66 -12.11
CA THR A 222 -7.83 -5.02 -11.60
C THR A 222 -7.75 -6.48 -11.17
N ALA A 223 -8.82 -7.02 -10.57
CA ALA A 223 -8.91 -8.43 -10.24
C ALA A 223 -8.87 -9.28 -11.52
N VAL A 224 -9.61 -8.90 -12.55
CA VAL A 224 -9.62 -9.59 -13.85
C VAL A 224 -8.24 -9.53 -14.50
N ALA A 225 -7.61 -8.36 -14.56
CA ALA A 225 -6.26 -8.20 -15.10
C ALA A 225 -5.22 -9.00 -14.31
N GLY A 226 -5.32 -9.02 -12.98
CA GLY A 226 -4.47 -9.84 -12.12
C GLY A 226 -4.64 -11.34 -12.40
N ILE A 227 -5.87 -11.84 -12.55
CA ILE A 227 -6.12 -13.25 -12.91
C ILE A 227 -5.47 -13.59 -14.25
N ILE A 228 -5.64 -12.72 -15.25
CA ILE A 228 -5.02 -12.89 -16.58
C ILE A 228 -3.50 -12.90 -16.45
N GLY A 229 -2.92 -11.97 -15.69
CA GLY A 229 -1.48 -11.88 -15.43
C GLY A 229 -0.90 -13.11 -14.74
N GLY A 230 -1.57 -13.61 -13.69
CA GLY A 230 -1.20 -14.83 -12.98
C GLY A 230 -1.25 -16.06 -13.90
N LEU A 231 -2.31 -16.23 -14.69
CA LEU A 231 -2.43 -17.32 -15.66
C LEU A 231 -1.37 -17.23 -16.75
N LEU A 232 -1.07 -16.02 -17.24
CA LEU A 232 -0.06 -15.77 -18.25
C LEU A 232 1.34 -16.10 -17.74
N LEU A 233 1.67 -15.73 -16.50
CA LEU A 233 2.97 -16.06 -15.91
C LEU A 233 3.14 -17.59 -15.74
N VAL A 234 2.09 -18.29 -15.30
CA VAL A 234 2.08 -19.76 -15.24
C VAL A 234 2.22 -20.37 -16.63
N ALA A 235 1.56 -19.81 -17.65
CA ALA A 235 1.63 -20.29 -19.03
C ALA A 235 3.03 -20.09 -19.64
N ILE A 236 3.67 -18.93 -19.39
CA ILE A 236 5.05 -18.65 -19.81
C ILE A 236 6.00 -19.65 -19.17
N TRP A 237 5.91 -19.85 -17.85
CA TRP A 237 6.72 -20.87 -17.17
C TRP A 237 6.46 -22.26 -17.75
N TRP A 238 5.19 -22.62 -17.98
CA TRP A 238 4.85 -23.94 -18.51
C TRP A 238 5.43 -24.16 -19.91
N ARG A 239 5.37 -23.13 -20.78
CA ARG A 239 5.80 -23.20 -22.17
C ARG A 239 7.31 -23.17 -22.36
N PHE A 240 8.00 -22.30 -21.63
CA PHE A 240 9.43 -22.01 -21.81
C PHE A 240 10.32 -22.65 -20.75
N GLY A 241 9.77 -23.04 -19.60
CA GLY A 241 10.54 -23.62 -18.48
C GLY A 241 11.60 -22.67 -17.89
N SER A 242 11.59 -21.38 -18.25
CA SER A 242 12.60 -20.41 -17.82
C SER A 242 12.34 -19.98 -16.38
N VAL A 243 13.15 -20.50 -15.45
CA VAL A 243 13.10 -20.14 -14.03
C VAL A 243 13.56 -18.69 -13.82
N LEU A 244 14.57 -18.24 -14.56
CA LEU A 244 15.17 -16.91 -14.38
C LEU A 244 14.17 -15.77 -14.65
N LEU A 245 13.34 -15.89 -15.69
CA LEU A 245 12.32 -14.87 -16.00
C LEU A 245 11.26 -14.78 -14.89
N CYS A 246 10.81 -15.94 -14.38
CA CYS A 246 9.88 -15.97 -13.27
C CYS A 246 10.49 -15.37 -12.00
N MET A 247 11.76 -15.68 -11.71
CA MET A 247 12.47 -15.12 -10.56
C MET A 247 12.67 -13.62 -10.66
N LEU A 248 12.84 -13.07 -11.86
CA LEU A 248 12.90 -11.63 -12.06
C LEU A 248 11.59 -10.98 -11.60
N ILE A 249 10.43 -11.51 -12.02
CA ILE A 249 9.12 -10.96 -11.63
C ILE A 249 8.89 -11.09 -10.12
N ILE A 250 9.16 -12.28 -9.55
CA ILE A 250 9.01 -12.52 -8.11
C ILE A 250 9.93 -11.60 -7.30
N GLY A 251 11.19 -11.48 -7.73
CA GLY A 251 12.18 -10.61 -7.10
C GLY A 251 11.82 -9.14 -7.25
N LEU A 252 11.20 -8.72 -8.36
CA LEU A 252 10.67 -7.37 -8.53
C LEU A 252 9.51 -7.09 -7.58
N VAL A 253 8.60 -8.03 -7.35
CA VAL A 253 7.50 -7.86 -6.38
C VAL A 253 8.05 -7.69 -4.96
N LEU A 254 9.01 -8.55 -4.56
CA LEU A 254 9.67 -8.42 -3.26
C LEU A 254 10.50 -7.14 -3.15
N GLY A 255 11.24 -6.80 -4.20
CA GLY A 255 12.06 -5.59 -4.29
C GLY A 255 11.22 -4.32 -4.24
N PHE A 256 10.06 -4.31 -4.90
CA PHE A 256 9.08 -3.24 -4.82
C PHE A 256 8.59 -3.04 -3.39
N LEU A 257 8.17 -4.12 -2.71
CA LEU A 257 7.74 -4.05 -1.31
C LEU A 257 8.87 -3.57 -0.39
N PHE A 258 10.10 -4.07 -0.59
CA PHE A 258 11.25 -3.64 0.20
C PHE A 258 11.56 -2.15 0.00
N SER A 259 11.55 -1.67 -1.25
CA SER A 259 11.74 -0.26 -1.58
C SER A 259 10.64 0.59 -0.94
N SER A 260 9.38 0.18 -1.03
CA SER A 260 8.26 0.84 -0.34
C SER A 260 8.48 0.94 1.17
N VAL A 261 8.94 -0.12 1.82
CA VAL A 261 9.24 -0.09 3.27
C VAL A 261 10.37 0.89 3.59
N VAL A 262 11.43 0.94 2.79
CA VAL A 262 12.55 1.90 2.98
C VAL A 262 12.05 3.35 2.89
N PHE A 263 11.25 3.67 1.88
CA PHE A 263 10.73 5.03 1.68
C PHE A 263 9.57 5.39 2.63
N PHE A 264 8.93 4.41 3.25
CA PHE A 264 7.96 4.64 4.32
C PHE A 264 8.62 5.07 5.65
N THR A 265 9.91 4.78 5.82
CA THR A 265 10.67 5.32 6.96
C THR A 265 10.94 6.82 6.77
N PRO A 266 11.39 7.56 7.82
CA PRO A 266 11.75 8.98 7.70
C PRO A 266 12.81 9.29 6.63
N LEU A 267 13.47 8.28 6.06
CA LEU A 267 14.35 8.44 4.90
C LEU A 267 13.60 8.98 3.67
N GLY A 268 12.31 8.66 3.49
CA GLY A 268 11.53 9.12 2.35
C GLY A 268 11.18 10.60 2.35
N ASP A 269 11.14 11.23 3.54
CA ASP A 269 10.76 12.64 3.72
C ASP A 269 11.92 13.63 3.52
N TYR A 270 13.13 13.15 3.19
CA TYR A 270 14.25 14.04 2.88
C TYR A 270 13.96 14.93 1.68
N LYS A 271 14.42 16.18 1.74
CA LYS A 271 14.22 17.19 0.69
C LYS A 271 14.64 16.71 -0.71
N VAL A 272 15.67 15.86 -0.80
CA VAL A 272 16.19 15.29 -2.05
C VAL A 272 15.15 14.42 -2.77
N PHE A 273 14.28 13.71 -2.03
CA PHE A 273 13.27 12.82 -2.59
C PHE A 273 11.96 13.51 -2.96
N ARG A 274 11.89 14.83 -2.83
CA ARG A 274 10.77 15.62 -3.39
C ARG A 274 10.86 15.80 -4.89
N ASP A 275 12.05 15.66 -5.46
CA ASP A 275 12.21 15.56 -6.90
C ASP A 275 11.75 14.16 -7.35
N ASP A 276 10.76 14.11 -8.23
CA ASP A 276 10.19 12.86 -8.70
C ASP A 276 11.17 12.02 -9.51
N VAL A 277 12.05 12.65 -10.30
CA VAL A 277 13.04 11.90 -11.08
C VAL A 277 14.01 11.21 -10.13
N VAL A 278 14.51 11.93 -9.13
CA VAL A 278 15.43 11.37 -8.13
C VAL A 278 14.75 10.25 -7.34
N PHE A 279 13.51 10.45 -6.90
CA PHE A 279 12.76 9.44 -6.19
C PHE A 279 12.53 8.18 -7.03
N TRP A 280 12.02 8.30 -8.26
CA TRP A 280 11.69 7.12 -9.07
C TRP A 280 12.93 6.34 -9.51
N VAL A 281 14.04 7.03 -9.80
CA VAL A 281 15.32 6.38 -10.13
C VAL A 281 15.88 5.63 -8.93
N THR A 282 15.90 6.26 -7.75
CA THR A 282 16.39 5.61 -6.52
C THR A 282 15.49 4.46 -6.07
N PHE A 283 14.17 4.65 -6.11
CA PHE A 283 13.18 3.61 -5.84
C PHE A 283 13.36 2.40 -6.76
N SER A 284 13.51 2.64 -8.06
CA SER A 284 13.70 1.57 -9.06
C SER A 284 15.03 0.84 -8.87
N CYS A 285 16.10 1.57 -8.55
CA CYS A 285 17.40 0.99 -8.23
C CYS A 285 17.29 0.05 -7.03
N VAL A 286 16.73 0.51 -5.91
CA VAL A 286 16.53 -0.30 -4.70
C VAL A 286 15.65 -1.52 -4.98
N ALA A 287 14.58 -1.36 -5.77
CA ALA A 287 13.72 -2.48 -6.15
C ALA A 287 14.44 -3.53 -7.02
N LEU A 288 15.30 -3.10 -7.95
CA LEU A 288 16.08 -3.98 -8.82
C LEU A 288 17.26 -4.64 -8.11
N MET A 289 17.75 -4.06 -7.01
CA MET A 289 18.85 -4.65 -6.23
C MET A 289 18.49 -6.04 -5.69
N ILE A 290 17.24 -6.28 -5.28
CA ILE A 290 16.81 -7.59 -4.74
C ILE A 290 16.93 -8.73 -5.77
N PRO A 291 16.29 -8.68 -6.96
CA PRO A 291 16.44 -9.75 -7.94
C PRO A 291 17.89 -9.95 -8.42
N VAL A 292 18.69 -8.87 -8.49
CA VAL A 292 20.12 -8.95 -8.86
C VAL A 292 20.95 -9.64 -7.77
N LEU A 293 20.76 -9.26 -6.50
CA LEU A 293 21.48 -9.84 -5.37
C LEU A 293 21.25 -11.35 -5.25
N PHE A 294 20.01 -11.78 -5.47
CA PHE A 294 19.64 -13.20 -5.36
C PHE A 294 19.66 -13.95 -6.70
N PHE A 295 20.28 -13.39 -7.75
CA PHE A 295 20.40 -14.05 -9.05
C PHE A 295 21.06 -15.44 -8.96
N GLY A 296 22.07 -15.59 -8.09
CA GLY A 296 22.75 -16.87 -7.84
C GLY A 296 21.97 -17.86 -6.96
N CYS A 297 20.95 -17.39 -6.25
CA CYS A 297 20.19 -18.17 -5.27
C CYS A 297 18.66 -18.04 -5.46
N PRO A 298 18.11 -18.41 -6.63
CA PRO A 298 16.71 -18.20 -6.97
C PRO A 298 15.74 -18.90 -6.01
N ARG A 299 16.15 -20.02 -5.43
CA ARG A 299 15.38 -20.74 -4.42
C ARG A 299 15.14 -19.91 -3.16
N ILE A 300 16.19 -19.26 -2.66
CA ILE A 300 16.12 -18.43 -1.46
C ILE A 300 15.25 -17.21 -1.74
N LEU A 301 15.45 -16.57 -2.90
CA LEU A 301 14.62 -15.45 -3.34
C LEU A 301 13.13 -15.82 -3.31
N ASN A 302 12.78 -16.97 -3.88
CA ASN A 302 11.37 -17.36 -3.93
C ASN A 302 10.78 -17.59 -2.53
N ILE A 303 11.49 -18.32 -1.67
CA ILE A 303 11.02 -18.61 -0.31
C ILE A 303 10.86 -17.31 0.50
N LEU A 304 11.80 -16.35 0.36
CA LEU A 304 11.70 -15.04 0.98
C LEU A 304 10.51 -14.25 0.45
N ALA A 305 10.32 -14.22 -0.87
CA ALA A 305 9.21 -13.51 -1.50
C ALA A 305 7.87 -14.09 -1.06
N CYS A 306 7.71 -15.41 -1.07
CA CYS A 306 6.52 -16.10 -0.56
C CYS A 306 6.19 -15.69 0.87
N GLY A 307 7.18 -15.78 1.77
CA GLY A 307 6.99 -15.50 3.20
C GLY A 307 6.67 -14.03 3.48
N ILE A 308 7.43 -13.09 2.89
CA ILE A 308 7.28 -11.66 3.18
C ILE A 308 6.05 -11.08 2.47
N VAL A 309 5.90 -11.31 1.16
CA VAL A 309 4.78 -10.76 0.37
C VAL A 309 3.47 -11.46 0.74
N GLY A 310 3.48 -12.77 0.96
CA GLY A 310 2.31 -13.53 1.38
C GLY A 310 1.81 -13.17 2.78
N SER A 311 2.71 -12.92 3.74
CA SER A 311 2.32 -12.42 5.06
C SER A 311 1.86 -10.96 5.03
N TYR A 312 2.45 -10.13 4.18
CA TYR A 312 2.04 -8.73 4.02
C TYR A 312 0.64 -8.58 3.43
N SER A 313 0.18 -9.50 2.57
CA SER A 313 -1.22 -9.44 2.10
C SER A 313 -2.24 -9.65 3.23
N LEU A 314 -1.89 -10.41 4.28
CA LEU A 314 -2.71 -10.51 5.49
C LEU A 314 -2.74 -9.18 6.26
N VAL A 315 -1.60 -8.49 6.36
CA VAL A 315 -1.54 -7.15 6.97
C VAL A 315 -2.46 -6.17 6.24
N LEU A 316 -2.45 -6.18 4.90
CA LEU A 316 -3.36 -5.36 4.09
C LEU A 316 -4.84 -5.70 4.34
N ALA A 317 -5.17 -6.98 4.51
CA ALA A 317 -6.54 -7.36 4.86
C ALA A 317 -6.94 -6.87 6.25
N ILE A 318 -6.06 -7.01 7.27
CA ILE A 318 -6.33 -6.51 8.62
C ILE A 318 -6.54 -4.99 8.61
N ALA A 319 -5.74 -4.27 7.83
CA ALA A 319 -5.85 -2.82 7.67
C ALA A 319 -7.21 -2.35 7.08
N CYS A 320 -7.97 -3.25 6.45
CA CYS A 320 -9.32 -2.93 5.99
C CYS A 320 -10.36 -2.93 7.13
N TYR A 321 -10.06 -3.57 8.25
CA TYR A 321 -10.96 -3.72 9.40
C TYR A 321 -10.51 -2.91 10.61
N VAL A 322 -9.21 -2.71 10.77
CA VAL A 322 -8.60 -1.99 11.89
C VAL A 322 -7.74 -0.87 11.31
N TYR A 323 -7.75 0.30 11.96
CA TYR A 323 -6.85 1.37 11.57
C TYR A 323 -5.40 0.94 11.84
N THR A 324 -4.55 0.98 10.81
CA THR A 324 -3.12 0.66 10.91
C THR A 324 -2.34 1.51 9.91
N SER A 325 -1.14 1.92 10.29
CA SER A 325 -0.24 2.68 9.41
C SER A 325 0.36 1.82 8.29
N PHE A 326 0.43 0.50 8.45
CA PHE A 326 1.14 -0.39 7.51
C PHE A 326 0.54 -0.46 6.10
N ALA A 327 -0.76 -0.20 5.92
CA ALA A 327 -1.33 -0.10 4.57
C ALA A 327 -0.73 1.06 3.76
N TYR A 328 -0.27 2.11 4.45
CA TYR A 328 0.30 3.31 3.82
C TYR A 328 1.67 3.08 3.18
N ILE A 329 2.36 1.97 3.51
CA ILE A 329 3.59 1.53 2.82
C ILE A 329 3.37 1.48 1.30
N ILE A 330 2.25 0.91 0.85
CA ILE A 330 1.91 0.86 -0.58
C ILE A 330 0.99 2.02 -0.97
N LEU A 331 0.07 2.46 -0.11
CA LEU A 331 -0.88 3.52 -0.48
C LEU A 331 -0.22 4.86 -0.73
N ASP A 332 0.80 5.26 0.04
CA ASP A 332 1.49 6.53 -0.21
C ASP A 332 2.29 6.49 -1.51
N LEU A 333 2.91 5.36 -1.82
CA LEU A 333 3.53 5.15 -3.13
C LEU A 333 2.48 5.23 -4.25
N LEU A 334 1.33 4.59 -4.07
CA LEU A 334 0.24 4.64 -5.03
C LEU A 334 -0.29 6.07 -5.22
N ARG A 335 -0.45 6.84 -4.14
CA ARG A 335 -0.83 8.26 -4.19
C ARG A 335 0.20 9.08 -4.98
N ARG A 336 1.49 8.83 -4.76
CA ARG A 336 2.56 9.48 -5.52
C ARG A 336 2.54 9.12 -7.01
N ILE A 337 2.24 7.87 -7.35
CA ILE A 337 2.11 7.45 -8.75
C ILE A 337 0.88 8.07 -9.41
N LEU A 338 -0.20 8.29 -8.67
CA LEU A 338 -1.48 8.72 -9.22
C LEU A 338 -1.65 10.25 -9.23
N ASN A 339 -0.98 10.97 -8.34
CA ASN A 339 -1.09 12.42 -8.20
C ASN A 339 0.28 13.08 -8.28
N ASP A 340 0.44 13.94 -9.30
CA ASP A 340 1.70 14.61 -9.62
C ASP A 340 2.13 15.62 -8.54
N TYR A 341 1.21 16.09 -7.68
CA TYR A 341 1.53 17.05 -6.62
C TYR A 341 1.87 16.41 -5.27
N PHE A 342 1.69 15.10 -5.13
CA PHE A 342 1.93 14.39 -3.86
C PHE A 342 3.41 14.34 -3.47
N SER A 343 4.33 14.60 -4.41
CA SER A 343 5.78 14.71 -4.14
C SER A 343 6.15 15.81 -3.13
N ARG A 344 5.23 16.74 -2.86
CA ARG A 344 5.39 17.82 -1.88
C ARG A 344 4.85 17.48 -0.49
N ALA A 345 4.09 16.39 -0.36
CA ALA A 345 3.45 16.01 0.88
C ALA A 345 4.42 15.24 1.79
N TYR A 346 4.37 15.51 3.09
CA TYR A 346 5.07 14.70 4.09
C TYR A 346 4.25 13.45 4.42
N THR A 347 4.88 12.28 4.45
CA THR A 347 4.21 10.98 4.60
C THR A 347 4.32 10.39 6.01
N ASN A 348 4.55 11.21 7.03
CA ASN A 348 4.60 10.72 8.41
C ASN A 348 3.25 10.14 8.84
N VAL A 349 3.32 8.98 9.50
CA VAL A 349 2.19 8.23 10.02
C VAL A 349 2.35 7.99 11.53
N PRO A 350 1.25 7.81 12.28
CA PRO A 350 1.34 7.42 13.67
C PRO A 350 1.97 6.03 13.80
N PHE A 351 2.75 5.83 14.85
CA PHE A 351 3.23 4.51 15.25
C PHE A 351 2.70 4.20 16.66
N GLN A 352 1.49 3.65 16.73
CA GLN A 352 0.76 3.41 17.97
C GLN A 352 0.74 1.92 18.34
N THR A 353 0.02 1.56 19.40
CA THR A 353 -0.03 0.19 19.93
C THR A 353 -0.50 -0.83 18.89
N ASN A 354 -1.48 -0.49 18.05
CA ASN A 354 -1.94 -1.37 16.99
C ASN A 354 -0.83 -1.65 15.99
N ASP A 355 -0.03 -0.64 15.63
CA ASP A 355 1.10 -0.82 14.72
C ASP A 355 2.17 -1.74 15.32
N PHE A 356 2.50 -1.61 16.61
CA PHE A 356 3.43 -2.53 17.27
C PHE A 356 2.93 -3.99 17.22
N ILE A 357 1.64 -4.20 17.46
CA ILE A 357 1.02 -5.54 17.41
C ILE A 357 1.09 -6.09 15.98
N ILE A 358 0.69 -5.30 14.98
CA ILE A 358 0.67 -5.72 13.57
C ILE A 358 2.08 -5.97 13.03
N LEU A 359 3.06 -5.16 13.41
CA LEU A 359 4.46 -5.39 13.09
C LEU A 359 4.95 -6.73 13.64
N ALA A 360 4.63 -7.02 14.91
CA ALA A 360 5.00 -8.28 15.54
C ALA A 360 4.32 -9.47 14.83
N VAL A 361 3.02 -9.36 14.52
CA VAL A 361 2.27 -10.38 13.77
C VAL A 361 2.89 -10.61 12.39
N TRP A 362 3.20 -9.54 11.66
CA TRP A 362 3.82 -9.62 10.34
C TRP A 362 5.19 -10.31 10.39
N ALA A 363 6.06 -9.89 11.32
CA ALA A 363 7.37 -10.48 11.50
C ALA A 363 7.29 -11.97 11.87
N MET A 364 6.40 -12.34 12.79
CA MET A 364 6.20 -13.74 13.20
C MET A 364 5.68 -14.60 12.05
N LEU A 365 4.73 -14.09 11.25
CA LEU A 365 4.20 -14.80 10.09
C LEU A 365 5.26 -14.97 8.99
N ALA A 366 6.02 -13.92 8.68
CA ALA A 366 7.08 -13.98 7.69
C ALA A 366 8.18 -14.98 8.11
N LEU A 367 8.67 -14.89 9.35
CA LEU A 367 9.72 -15.78 9.87
C LEU A 367 9.24 -17.24 9.96
N SER A 368 8.02 -17.47 10.44
CA SER A 368 7.45 -18.82 10.50
C SER A 368 7.23 -19.41 9.10
N GLY A 369 6.70 -18.64 8.15
CA GLY A 369 6.56 -19.04 6.76
C GLY A 369 7.89 -19.43 6.11
N ILE A 370 8.89 -18.55 6.22
CA ILE A 370 10.24 -18.78 5.68
C ILE A 370 10.88 -20.02 6.30
N THR A 371 10.85 -20.16 7.64
CA THR A 371 11.47 -21.30 8.31
C THR A 371 10.79 -22.63 7.99
N VAL A 372 9.45 -22.65 7.89
CA VAL A 372 8.69 -23.84 7.50
C VAL A 372 9.03 -24.25 6.07
N GLN A 373 9.07 -23.31 5.14
CA GLN A 373 9.43 -23.59 3.74
C GLN A 373 10.89 -24.06 3.61
N LEU A 374 11.84 -23.40 4.28
CA LEU A 374 13.25 -23.82 4.26
C LEU A 374 13.44 -25.24 4.83
N ARG A 375 12.73 -25.58 5.91
CA ARG A 375 12.84 -26.91 6.53
C ARG A 375 12.24 -28.00 5.66
N ARG A 376 11.05 -27.79 5.10
CA ARG A 376 10.36 -28.80 4.28
C ARG A 376 11.08 -29.10 2.99
N GLU A 377 11.61 -28.07 2.34
CA GLU A 377 12.16 -28.19 1.00
C GLU A 377 13.64 -28.60 1.01
N ARG A 378 14.28 -28.75 2.19
CA ARG A 378 15.74 -28.92 2.31
C ARG A 378 16.31 -30.07 1.47
N SER A 379 15.56 -31.15 1.30
CA SER A 379 15.95 -32.35 0.53
C SER A 379 15.41 -32.39 -0.90
N GLU A 380 14.58 -31.43 -1.30
CA GLU A 380 13.92 -31.43 -2.59
C GLU A 380 14.72 -30.66 -3.65
N VAL A 381 14.44 -30.97 -4.93
CA VAL A 381 15.01 -30.23 -6.06
C VAL A 381 14.58 -28.77 -6.02
N PRO A 382 15.48 -27.80 -6.30
CA PRO A 382 15.18 -26.37 -6.13
C PRO A 382 13.98 -25.85 -6.93
N PHE A 383 13.73 -26.42 -8.11
CA PHE A 383 12.59 -26.08 -8.95
C PHE A 383 12.10 -27.30 -9.72
N PRO A 384 10.79 -27.37 -10.03
CA PRO A 384 10.27 -28.40 -10.90
C PRO A 384 10.91 -28.35 -12.30
N PRO A 385 11.22 -29.50 -12.91
CA PRO A 385 11.77 -29.60 -14.26
C PRO A 385 10.83 -29.05 -15.33
N HIS A 386 11.38 -28.74 -16.52
CA HIS A 386 10.64 -28.14 -17.64
C HIS A 386 9.37 -28.95 -18.00
N PRO A 387 8.17 -28.42 -17.71
CA PRO A 387 6.95 -29.21 -17.75
C PRO A 387 6.51 -29.55 -19.17
N TYR A 388 6.65 -28.63 -20.14
CA TYR A 388 6.34 -28.94 -21.54
C TYR A 388 7.27 -30.01 -22.15
N LEU A 389 8.57 -30.01 -21.82
CA LEU A 389 9.47 -31.07 -22.26
C LEU A 389 9.11 -32.43 -21.65
N LEU A 390 8.75 -32.45 -20.36
CA LEU A 390 8.24 -33.66 -19.73
C LEU A 390 6.94 -34.14 -20.37
N TRP A 391 5.98 -33.24 -20.59
CA TRP A 391 4.73 -33.57 -21.26
C TRP A 391 4.95 -34.10 -22.68
N LYS A 392 5.87 -33.49 -23.45
CA LYS A 392 6.23 -33.97 -24.79
C LYS A 392 6.84 -35.37 -24.73
N ARG A 393 7.78 -35.61 -23.81
CA ARG A 393 8.41 -36.92 -23.59
C ARG A 393 7.41 -37.98 -23.13
N GLU A 394 6.49 -37.62 -22.23
CA GLU A 394 5.40 -38.50 -21.80
C GLU A 394 4.44 -38.82 -22.94
N ARG A 395 4.12 -37.83 -23.78
CA ARG A 395 3.26 -38.03 -24.96
C ARG A 395 3.92 -38.95 -25.98
N GLU A 396 5.21 -38.76 -26.24
CA GLU A 396 6.01 -39.64 -27.09
C GLU A 396 6.10 -41.05 -26.49
N ARG A 397 6.33 -41.18 -25.17
CA ARG A 397 6.30 -42.47 -24.46
C ARG A 397 4.95 -43.16 -24.61
N ARG A 398 3.84 -42.46 -24.40
CA ARG A 398 2.48 -43.02 -24.56
C ARG A 398 2.18 -43.39 -26.02
N SER A 399 2.80 -42.73 -26.99
CA SER A 399 2.64 -43.07 -28.41
C SER A 399 3.46 -44.29 -28.83
N THR A 400 4.60 -44.53 -28.19
CA THR A 400 5.56 -45.58 -28.58
C THR A 400 5.47 -46.83 -27.72
N ASN A 401 5.00 -46.71 -26.48
CA ASN A 401 4.87 -47.82 -25.56
C ASN A 401 3.47 -48.45 -25.66
N VAL A 402 3.33 -49.44 -26.53
CA VAL A 402 2.08 -50.20 -26.74
C VAL A 402 1.65 -50.95 -25.47
N LEU A 403 2.58 -51.24 -24.55
CA LEU A 403 2.31 -51.91 -23.27
C LEU A 403 1.79 -50.95 -22.18
N ASP A 404 1.74 -49.64 -22.44
CA ASP A 404 1.14 -48.69 -21.51
C ASP A 404 -0.39 -48.86 -21.54
N PRO A 405 -1.07 -49.15 -20.41
CA PRO A 405 -2.52 -49.31 -20.35
C PRO A 405 -3.28 -48.10 -20.92
N SER A 406 -2.66 -46.92 -20.88
CA SER A 406 -3.22 -45.69 -21.42
C SER A 406 -3.25 -45.63 -22.96
N HIS A 407 -2.46 -46.48 -23.64
CA HIS A 407 -2.43 -46.60 -25.10
C HIS A 407 -3.70 -47.25 -25.65
N HIS A 408 -4.33 -48.13 -24.87
CA HIS A 408 -5.58 -48.82 -25.24
C HIS A 408 -6.85 -48.03 -24.90
N ILE A 409 -6.72 -46.82 -24.33
CA ILE A 409 -7.87 -46.01 -23.99
C ILE A 409 -8.34 -45.26 -25.25
N PRO A 410 -9.58 -45.49 -25.75
CA PRO A 410 -10.06 -44.84 -26.96
C PRO A 410 -10.11 -43.31 -26.81
N PRO A 411 -9.93 -42.55 -27.90
CA PRO A 411 -9.98 -41.09 -27.89
C PRO A 411 -11.27 -40.56 -27.26
N LEU A 412 -11.20 -39.37 -26.65
CA LEU A 412 -12.32 -38.74 -25.94
C LEU A 412 -13.60 -38.65 -26.80
N ARG A 413 -13.45 -38.40 -28.11
CA ARG A 413 -14.56 -38.36 -29.07
C ARG A 413 -15.31 -39.70 -29.14
N GLU A 414 -14.58 -40.81 -29.19
CA GLU A 414 -15.16 -42.16 -29.21
C GLU A 414 -15.77 -42.54 -27.86
N ARG A 415 -15.17 -42.14 -26.74
CA ARG A 415 -15.80 -42.33 -25.42
C ARG A 415 -17.09 -41.56 -25.26
N ILE A 416 -17.13 -40.32 -25.74
CA ILE A 416 -18.34 -39.49 -25.72
C ILE A 416 -19.39 -40.08 -26.68
N HIS A 417 -18.98 -40.52 -27.88
CA HIS A 417 -19.87 -41.17 -28.83
C HIS A 417 -20.43 -42.49 -28.30
N ASN A 418 -19.61 -43.34 -27.70
CA ASN A 418 -20.03 -44.61 -27.11
C ASN A 418 -20.93 -44.40 -25.89
N LYS A 419 -20.68 -43.37 -25.05
CA LYS A 419 -21.60 -42.99 -23.98
C LYS A 419 -22.93 -42.45 -24.53
N LEU A 420 -22.90 -41.65 -25.60
CA LEU A 420 -24.12 -41.17 -26.27
C LEU A 420 -24.89 -42.31 -26.92
N LEU A 421 -24.21 -43.30 -27.52
CA LEU A 421 -24.81 -44.50 -28.07
C LEU A 421 -25.42 -45.39 -26.98
N GLN A 422 -24.73 -45.62 -25.86
CA GLN A 422 -25.30 -46.34 -24.71
C GLN A 422 -26.54 -45.64 -24.15
N ILE A 423 -26.52 -44.32 -24.05
CA ILE A 423 -27.71 -43.55 -23.63
C ILE A 423 -28.83 -43.71 -24.65
N LYS A 424 -28.53 -43.64 -25.95
CA LYS A 424 -29.50 -43.82 -27.02
C LYS A 424 -30.12 -45.23 -27.04
N GLU A 425 -29.32 -46.27 -26.77
CA GLU A 425 -29.78 -47.66 -26.66
C GLU A 425 -30.67 -47.89 -25.43
N VAL A 426 -30.37 -47.23 -24.31
CA VAL A 426 -31.23 -47.24 -23.11
C VAL A 426 -32.59 -46.61 -23.39
N PHE A 427 -32.66 -45.61 -24.28
CA PHE A 427 -33.92 -44.99 -24.71
C PHE A 427 -34.64 -45.75 -25.84
N GLN A 428 -34.04 -46.80 -26.42
CA GLN A 428 -34.57 -47.48 -27.61
C GLN A 428 -35.02 -48.93 -27.35
N LYS A 429 -35.43 -49.28 -26.11
CA LYS A 429 -36.00 -50.60 -25.85
C LYS A 429 -37.12 -50.62 -24.82
N GLU A 430 -38.32 -50.26 -25.26
CA GLU A 430 -39.54 -50.97 -24.87
C GLU A 430 -40.21 -51.49 -26.15
N GLN A 431 -40.00 -52.76 -26.46
CA GLN A 431 -40.92 -53.56 -27.27
C GLN A 431 -41.12 -54.92 -26.59
N PRO A 432 -42.35 -55.45 -26.64
CA PRO A 432 -42.90 -56.30 -25.58
C PRO A 432 -42.44 -57.75 -25.66
N ALA A 433 -42.55 -58.42 -24.51
CA ALA A 433 -42.22 -59.80 -24.27
C ALA A 433 -42.86 -60.77 -25.28
N GLY A 434 -42.02 -61.59 -25.93
CA GLY A 434 -42.41 -62.81 -26.63
C GLY A 434 -41.60 -63.97 -26.08
N GLU A 435 -42.31 -64.93 -25.48
CA GLU A 435 -41.92 -66.25 -24.98
C GLU A 435 -40.45 -66.69 -25.12
N ARG A 436 -39.81 -66.94 -23.97
CA ARG A 436 -38.66 -67.83 -23.85
C ARG A 436 -39.13 -69.18 -23.32
N THR A 437 -39.09 -70.21 -24.16
CA THR A 437 -38.90 -71.58 -23.70
C THR A 437 -37.44 -71.74 -23.22
N PRO A 438 -37.17 -72.46 -22.12
CA PRO A 438 -35.81 -72.69 -21.66
C PRO A 438 -35.26 -73.94 -22.34
N LEU A 439 -34.08 -73.82 -22.96
CA LEU A 439 -33.25 -74.99 -23.24
C LEU A 439 -31.89 -74.82 -22.57
N LEU A 440 -31.68 -75.73 -21.62
CA LEU A 440 -30.40 -76.17 -21.08
C LEU A 440 -29.45 -76.58 -22.23
N LEU A 441 -28.25 -76.01 -22.27
CA LEU A 441 -26.98 -76.74 -22.09
C LEU A 441 -25.84 -75.75 -21.85
#